data_AF-K3WS72-F1
#
_entry.id   AF-K3WS72-F1
#
_cell.length_a   1.000
_cell.length_b   1.000
_cell.length_c   1.000
_cell.angle_alpha   90.00
_cell.angle_beta   90.00
_cell.angle_gamma   90.00
#
_symmetry.space_group_name_H-M   'P 1'
#
loop_
_entity.id
_entity.type
_entity.pdbx_description
1 polymer ?
#
loop_
_entity_poly.entity_id
_entity_poly.type
_entity_poly.pdbx_seq_one_letter_code
_entity_poly.pdbx_strand_id
1 'polypeptide(L)' 'MDLEGQVLSSTGQLEGDMGEQAAEAVFSILQDSNSILDGSKSEVLERVMINFPRFVYAVTLHGSEIFVVKRARTAHD' A
#
# COMPACT_ATOMS: atom_id res chain seq x y z
N MET A 1 -3.35 -6.97 -1.73
CA MET A 1 -3.82 -6.88 -3.13
C MET A 1 -2.73 -7.44 -4.03
N ASP A 2 -3.04 -7.82 -5.25
CA ASP A 2 -2.03 -8.25 -6.24
C ASP A 2 -1.40 -7.05 -6.99
N LEU A 3 -0.55 -7.33 -7.98
CA LEU A 3 0.15 -6.33 -8.79
C LEU A 3 -0.76 -5.65 -9.82
N GLU A 4 -2.00 -6.12 -9.94
CA GLU A 4 -3.06 -5.57 -10.77
C GLU A 4 -4.01 -4.66 -9.97
N GLY A 5 -3.77 -4.53 -8.65
CA GLY A 5 -4.57 -3.70 -7.75
C GLY A 5 -5.83 -4.40 -7.22
N GLN A 6 -6.01 -5.69 -7.48
CA GLN A 6 -7.17 -6.46 -6.99
C GLN A 6 -7.03 -6.78 -5.51
N VAL A 7 -8.05 -6.44 -4.72
CA VAL A 7 -8.09 -6.79 -3.29
C VAL A 7 -8.28 -8.30 -3.12
N LEU A 8 -7.22 -8.96 -2.63
CA LEU A 8 -7.24 -10.39 -2.28
C LEU A 8 -7.88 -10.67 -0.92
N SER A 9 -7.68 -9.75 0.04
CA SER A 9 -8.21 -9.83 1.40
C SER A 9 -8.17 -8.46 2.06
N SER A 10 -9.16 -8.15 2.90
CA SER A 10 -9.23 -6.93 3.68
C SER A 10 -9.89 -7.19 5.04
N THR A 11 -9.41 -6.51 6.09
CA THR A 11 -9.89 -6.72 7.47
C THR A 11 -9.80 -5.44 8.30
N GLY A 12 -10.48 -5.41 9.44
CA GLY A 12 -10.41 -4.32 10.40
C GLY A 12 -10.94 -3.01 9.81
N GLN A 13 -10.18 -1.92 9.90
CA GLN A 13 -10.59 -0.62 9.35
C GLN A 13 -10.57 -0.54 7.82
N LEU A 14 -10.07 -1.59 7.16
CA LEU A 14 -10.04 -1.72 5.71
C LEU A 14 -11.05 -2.77 5.22
N GLU A 15 -11.94 -3.28 6.07
CA GLU A 15 -12.95 -4.25 5.61
C GLU A 15 -13.99 -3.59 4.67
N GLY A 16 -14.41 -4.34 3.65
CA GLY A 16 -15.38 -3.89 2.64
C GLY A 16 -14.86 -2.72 1.78
N ASP A 17 -15.77 -1.82 1.41
CA ASP A 17 -15.54 -0.69 0.49
C ASP A 17 -14.34 0.19 0.88
N MET A 18 -14.06 0.32 2.18
CA MET A 18 -12.93 1.10 2.69
C MET A 18 -11.58 0.51 2.25
N GLY A 19 -11.49 -0.82 2.17
CA GLY A 19 -10.31 -1.53 1.68
C GLY A 19 -10.13 -1.37 0.18
N GLU A 20 -11.22 -1.39 -0.58
CA GLU A 20 -11.21 -1.18 -2.02
C GLU A 20 -10.74 0.24 -2.37
N GLN A 21 -11.30 1.25 -1.71
CA GLN A 21 -10.88 2.65 -1.89
C GLN A 21 -9.42 2.87 -1.49
N ALA A 22 -8.98 2.25 -0.40
CA ALA A 22 -7.58 2.34 0.02
C ALA A 22 -6.66 1.64 -0.99
N ALA A 23 -7.07 0.49 -1.52
CA ALA A 23 -6.30 -0.24 -2.51
C ALA A 23 -6.15 0.55 -3.81
N GLU A 24 -7.25 1.12 -4.32
CA GLU A 24 -7.24 1.97 -5.51
C GLU A 24 -6.28 3.16 -5.34
N ALA A 25 -6.40 3.89 -4.22
CA ALA A 25 -5.55 5.05 -3.95
C ALA A 25 -4.06 4.68 -3.82
N VAL A 26 -3.75 3.60 -3.08
CA VAL A 26 -2.37 3.11 -2.93
C VAL A 26 -1.81 2.65 -4.26
N PHE A 27 -2.59 1.88 -5.03
CA PHE A 27 -2.15 1.33 -6.29
C PHE A 27 -1.85 2.41 -7.33
N SER A 28 -2.71 3.43 -7.42
CA SER A 28 -2.46 4.59 -8.29
C SER A 28 -1.12 5.29 -7.97
N ILE A 29 -0.79 5.46 -6.68
CA ILE A 29 0.50 6.04 -6.26
C ILE A 29 1.69 5.15 -6.66
N LEU A 30 1.55 3.83 -6.53
CA LEU A 30 2.61 2.88 -6.91
C LEU A 30 2.81 2.84 -8.43
N GLN A 31 1.74 2.92 -9.21
CA GLN A 31 1.79 2.97 -10.67
C GLN A 31 2.50 4.23 -11.19
N ASP A 32 2.21 5.39 -10.61
CA ASP A 32 2.90 6.65 -10.95
C ASP A 32 4.41 6.54 -10.69
N SER A 33 4.78 5.72 -9.73
CA SER A 33 6.17 5.47 -9.37
C SER A 33 6.84 4.36 -10.18
N ASN A 34 6.19 3.86 -11.26
CA ASN A 34 6.52 2.87 -12.31
C ASN A 34 7.76 1.95 -12.08
N SER A 35 8.89 2.52 -11.70
CA SER A 35 10.05 1.84 -11.12
C SER A 35 9.80 0.98 -9.86
N ILE A 36 8.77 1.26 -9.06
CA ILE A 36 8.55 0.58 -7.77
C ILE A 36 8.03 -0.85 -7.93
N LEU A 37 7.16 -1.08 -8.91
CA LEU A 37 6.58 -2.39 -9.20
C LEU A 37 7.48 -3.24 -10.12
N ASP A 38 8.54 -2.64 -10.65
CA ASP A 38 9.50 -3.30 -11.53
C ASP A 38 10.54 -4.07 -10.70
N GLY A 39 10.30 -5.37 -10.52
CA GLY A 39 11.19 -6.28 -9.81
C GLY A 39 12.54 -6.55 -10.48
N SER A 40 12.83 -5.94 -11.64
CA SER A 40 14.12 -6.07 -12.33
C SER A 40 15.19 -5.09 -11.85
N LYS A 41 14.85 -4.17 -10.94
CA LYS A 41 15.77 -3.11 -10.46
C LYS A 41 16.66 -3.57 -9.31
N SER A 42 17.87 -3.00 -9.26
CA SER A 42 18.85 -3.29 -8.20
C SER A 42 18.51 -2.64 -6.86
N GLU A 43 17.73 -1.56 -6.87
CA GLU A 43 17.20 -0.92 -5.66
C GLU A 43 15.84 -1.52 -5.36
N VAL A 44 15.75 -2.29 -4.27
CA VAL A 44 14.52 -2.94 -3.83
C VAL A 44 13.80 -2.01 -2.86
N LEU A 45 12.57 -1.65 -3.19
CA LEU A 45 11.73 -0.86 -2.29
C LEU A 45 11.22 -1.72 -1.13
N GLU A 46 11.62 -1.38 0.09
CA GLU A 46 11.15 -2.09 1.29
C GLU A 46 9.77 -1.63 1.75
N ARG A 47 9.50 -0.32 1.71
CA ARG A 47 8.27 0.27 2.25
C ARG A 47 7.95 1.65 1.69
N VAL A 48 6.66 1.91 1.43
CA VAL A 48 6.10 3.26 1.22
C VAL A 48 5.25 3.64 2.42
N MET A 49 5.39 4.89 2.88
CA MET A 49 4.55 5.46 3.94
C MET A 49 3.74 6.63 3.36
N ILE A 50 2.42 6.52 3.37
CA ILE A 50 1.51 7.57 2.91
C ILE A 50 0.88 8.22 4.13
N ASN A 51 1.35 9.42 4.46
CA ASN A 51 1.00 10.11 5.69
C ASN A 51 -0.28 10.95 5.52
N PHE A 52 -1.30 10.64 6.31
CA PHE A 52 -2.49 11.48 6.49
C PHE A 52 -2.44 12.20 7.85
N PRO A 53 -3.26 13.24 8.06
CA PRO A 53 -3.26 13.98 9.32
C PRO A 53 -3.51 13.11 10.57
N ARG A 54 -4.30 12.03 10.44
CA ARG A 54 -4.74 11.18 11.57
C ARG A 54 -4.21 9.75 11.53
N PHE A 55 -3.69 9.31 10.39
CA PHE A 55 -3.28 7.92 10.18
C PHE A 55 -2.20 7.84 9.10
N VAL A 56 -1.58 6.68 8.97
CA VAL A 56 -0.59 6.40 7.94
C VAL A 56 -0.95 5.09 7.27
N TYR A 57 -0.80 5.02 5.95
CA TYR A 57 -0.73 3.74 5.25
C TYR A 57 0.72 3.31 5.12
N ALA A 58 1.05 2.17 5.74
CA ALA A 58 2.30 1.48 5.52
C ALA A 58 2.09 0.43 4.42
N VAL A 59 2.81 0.59 3.32
CA VAL A 59 2.68 -0.25 2.13
C VAL A 59 4.00 -1.00 1.91
N THR A 60 3.94 -2.31 1.73
CA THR A 60 5.11 -3.14 1.44
C THR A 60 4.82 -4.11 0.31
N LEU A 61 5.83 -4.40 -0.51
CA LEU A 61 5.75 -5.37 -1.58
C LEU A 61 6.47 -6.66 -1.15
N HIS A 62 5.85 -7.82 -1.34
CA HIS A 62 6.51 -9.11 -1.13
C HIS A 62 6.04 -10.10 -2.20
N GLY A 63 6.98 -10.56 -3.04
CA GLY A 63 6.63 -11.39 -4.20
C GLY A 63 5.69 -10.63 -5.14
N SER A 64 4.52 -11.22 -5.41
CA SER A 64 3.46 -10.64 -6.24
C SER A 64 2.33 -9.99 -5.44
N GLU A 65 2.55 -9.71 -4.15
CA GLU A 65 1.52 -9.19 -3.26
C GLU A 65 1.93 -7.82 -2.68
N ILE A 66 0.98 -6.90 -2.68
CA ILE A 66 1.05 -5.59 -2.02
C ILE A 66 0.27 -5.68 -0.70
N PHE A 67 0.96 -5.41 0.40
CA PHE A 67 0.38 -5.35 1.74
C PHE A 67 0.18 -3.90 2.13
N VAL A 68 -1.03 -3.58 2.62
CA VAL A 68 -1.39 -2.23 3.09
C VAL A 68 -1.90 -2.33 4.51
N VAL A 69 -1.27 -1.57 5.40
CA VAL A 69 -1.68 -1.49 6.81
C VAL A 69 -2.01 -0.05 7.15
N LYS A 70 -3.24 0.18 7.64
CA LYS A 70 -3.65 1.45 8.23
C LYS A 70 -3.27 1.49 9.69
N ARG A 71 -2.54 2.53 10.11
CA ARG A 71 -2.13 2.74 11.50
C ARG A 71 -2.51 4.14 11.95
N ALA A 72 -2.97 4.29 13.19
CA ALA A 72 -3.15 5.62 13.78
C ALA A 72 -1.79 6.34 13.81
N ARG A 73 -1.78 7.63 13.49
CA ARG A 73 -0.55 8.41 13.51
C ARG A 73 -0.11 8.59 14.95
N THR A 74 1.09 8.14 15.26
CA THR A 74 1.72 8.42 16.55
C THR A 74 2.60 9.66 16.41
N ALA A 75 2.90 10.34 17.51
CA ALA A 75 3.70 11.58 17.49
C ALA A 75 5.15 11.40 17.01
N HIS A 76 5.55 10.19 16.61
CA HIS A 76 6.91 9.83 16.19
C HIS A 76 6.96 9.22 14.77
N ASP A 77 5.88 9.33 13.98
CA ASP A 77 5.84 8.97 12.56
C ASP A 77 6.09 10.18 11.62
#